data_AF-A0A2M7TZN9-F1
#
_entry.id   AF-A0A2M7TZN9-F1
#
_cell.length_a   1.000
_cell.length_b   1.000
_cell.length_c   1.000
_cell.angle_alpha   90.00
_cell.angle_beta   90.00
_cell.angle_gamma   90.00
#
_symmetry.space_group_name_H-M   'P 1'
#
loop_
_entity.id
_entity.type
_entity.pdbx_description
1 polymer ?
#
loop_
_entity_poly.entity_id
_entity_poly.type
_entity_poly.pdbx_seq_one_letter_code
_entity_poly.pdbx_strand_id
1 'polypeptide(L)'
;MLILYLVGLILIFYLLAKICDQYFVESLDVIAKKWKLSDDVAGATLMAIGSSAPEFFTALIALTKVGSEQVGAGTIVGSAIFNILVIVGMSSIVATAYLNWKPVIRDLLFYLISILILLWTFADGIITWQESLMYLVGYAGYVLILSRWSGWFPDEKQLNILEEDIEVFEKEEKRHERSKYFGKVLSLIDHMVAMTFSQKAQLNDSYWKVFFISIVWIAVLSWGLVEIAVLAAHDLGIPQVIIALTILAAGTSIPDLLSSLIVAKKGRGDMAVSNAVGSNVFDILIGLGFPWFLYVVVTGGSVTVGTENLFSSILLLFFTVVTLLFLLITQKFKMGFRSGYFLVGLYVLYVCYSIYGAYYPEAWTLGDLLAYGGQVLGVIQ
;
A
#
# COMPACT_ATOMS: atom_id res chain seq x y z
N MET A 1 13.39 27.80 -0.73
CA MET A 1 13.42 26.39 -0.29
C MET A 1 12.16 25.64 -0.68
N LEU A 2 10.95 26.08 -0.31
CA LEU A 2 9.68 25.39 -0.67
C LEU A 2 9.52 25.08 -2.17
N ILE A 3 9.86 26.01 -3.07
CA ILE A 3 9.80 25.77 -4.53
C ILE A 3 10.74 24.62 -4.95
N LEU A 4 11.92 24.51 -4.34
CA LEU A 4 12.87 23.45 -4.62
C LEU A 4 12.33 22.08 -4.17
N TYR A 5 11.69 22.02 -2.99
CA TYR A 5 11.03 20.80 -2.53
C TYR A 5 9.89 20.39 -3.47
N LEU A 6 9.05 21.34 -3.89
CA LEU A 6 7.95 21.06 -4.81
C LEU A 6 8.45 20.51 -6.15
N VAL A 7 9.50 21.12 -6.71
CA VAL A 7 10.15 20.63 -7.94
C VAL A 7 10.72 19.23 -7.74
N GLY A 8 11.38 18.98 -6.61
CA GLY A 8 11.90 17.65 -6.26
C GLY A 8 10.81 16.59 -6.14
N LEU A 9 9.71 16.89 -5.44
CA LEU A 9 8.57 15.99 -5.29
C LEU A 9 7.92 15.65 -6.64
N ILE A 10 7.70 16.66 -7.49
CA ILE A 10 7.14 16.45 -8.83
C ILE A 10 8.05 15.54 -9.66
N LEU A 11 9.36 15.76 -9.60
CA LEU A 11 10.33 14.95 -10.35
C LEU A 11 10.34 13.49 -9.88
N ILE A 12 10.37 13.26 -8.56
CA ILE A 12 10.36 11.91 -8.01
C ILE A 12 9.04 11.21 -8.30
N PHE A 13 7.91 11.90 -8.18
CA PHE A 13 6.59 11.35 -8.51
C PHE A 13 6.51 10.94 -9.99
N TYR A 14 7.05 11.78 -10.89
CA TYR A 14 7.16 11.44 -12.31
C TYR A 14 8.00 10.16 -12.53
N LEU A 15 9.15 10.04 -11.86
CA LEU A 15 10.02 8.88 -11.99
C LEU A 15 9.39 7.61 -11.42
N LEU A 16 8.75 7.70 -10.26
CA LEU A 16 8.00 6.60 -9.67
C LEU A 16 6.91 6.13 -10.62
N ALA A 17 6.10 7.04 -11.16
CA ALA A 17 5.05 6.69 -12.11
C ALA A 17 5.61 5.98 -13.34
N LYS A 18 6.73 6.47 -13.89
CA LYS A 18 7.41 5.84 -15.02
C LYS A 18 7.94 4.44 -14.68
N ILE A 19 8.55 4.25 -13.51
CA ILE A 19 9.12 2.96 -13.10
C ILE A 19 8.02 1.95 -12.80
N CYS A 20 6.97 2.37 -12.10
CA CYS A 20 5.77 1.55 -11.85
C CYS A 20 5.14 1.08 -13.16
N ASP A 21 4.93 1.99 -14.11
CA ASP A 21 4.24 1.71 -15.37
C ASP A 21 5.09 0.85 -16.31
N GLN A 22 6.25 1.36 -16.74
CA GLN A 22 7.00 0.79 -17.85
C GLN A 22 7.83 -0.45 -17.48
N TYR A 23 8.15 -0.64 -16.20
CA TYR A 23 9.09 -1.68 -15.77
C TYR A 23 8.48 -2.61 -14.73
N PHE A 24 7.94 -2.07 -13.63
CA PHE A 24 7.42 -2.90 -12.54
C PHE A 24 6.19 -3.69 -12.95
N VAL A 25 5.10 -3.01 -13.36
CA VAL A 25 3.85 -3.67 -13.76
C VAL A 25 4.06 -4.56 -14.98
N GLU A 26 4.84 -4.11 -15.97
CA GLU A 26 5.15 -4.91 -17.17
C GLU A 26 5.92 -6.21 -16.86
N SER A 27 6.97 -6.12 -16.03
CA SER A 27 7.72 -7.33 -15.64
C SER A 27 6.90 -8.27 -14.76
N LEU A 28 6.07 -7.71 -13.88
CA LEU A 28 5.11 -8.47 -13.07
C LEU A 28 4.11 -9.21 -13.96
N ASP A 29 3.55 -8.57 -14.99
CA ASP A 29 2.60 -9.19 -15.91
C ASP A 29 3.21 -10.40 -16.62
N VAL A 30 4.47 -10.31 -17.04
CA VAL A 30 5.21 -11.45 -17.61
C VAL A 30 5.38 -12.58 -16.59
N ILE A 31 5.70 -12.28 -15.33
CA ILE A 31 5.81 -13.28 -14.25
C ILE A 31 4.45 -13.95 -14.02
N ALA A 32 3.39 -13.16 -13.85
CA ALA A 32 2.04 -13.64 -13.59
C ALA A 32 1.54 -14.55 -14.71
N LYS A 33 1.77 -14.17 -15.98
CA LYS A 33 1.44 -15.00 -17.14
C LYS A 33 2.21 -16.32 -17.15
N LYS A 34 3.53 -16.30 -16.91
CA LYS A 34 4.35 -17.53 -16.85
C LYS A 34 3.94 -18.47 -15.72
N TRP A 35 3.53 -17.91 -14.59
CA TRP A 35 3.07 -18.67 -13.42
C TRP A 35 1.57 -18.98 -13.44
N LYS A 36 0.84 -18.56 -14.48
CA LYS A 36 -0.60 -18.73 -14.62
C LYS A 36 -1.37 -18.23 -13.39
N LEU A 37 -0.92 -17.11 -12.84
CA LEU A 37 -1.61 -16.44 -11.75
C LEU A 37 -2.84 -15.70 -12.30
N SER A 38 -3.92 -15.70 -11.55
CA SER A 38 -5.03 -14.77 -11.80
C SER A 38 -4.64 -13.36 -11.41
N ASP A 39 -5.31 -12.36 -11.98
CA ASP A 39 -5.07 -10.94 -11.71
C ASP A 39 -5.18 -10.61 -10.21
N ASP A 40 -6.14 -11.23 -9.49
CA ASP A 40 -6.29 -11.06 -8.04
C ASP A 40 -5.10 -11.63 -7.25
N VAL A 41 -4.56 -12.78 -7.64
CA VAL A 41 -3.42 -13.41 -6.96
C VAL A 41 -2.14 -12.64 -7.25
N ALA A 42 -1.94 -12.20 -8.50
CA ALA A 42 -0.80 -11.38 -8.89
C ALA A 42 -0.80 -10.03 -8.15
N GLY A 43 -1.98 -9.40 -8.01
CA GLY A 43 -2.18 -8.20 -7.22
C GLY A 43 -1.87 -8.41 -5.74
N ALA A 44 -2.45 -9.44 -5.12
CA ALA A 44 -2.27 -9.72 -3.70
C ALA A 44 -0.87 -10.23 -3.30
N THR A 45 -0.05 -10.69 -4.26
CA THR A 45 1.30 -11.22 -4.00
C THR A 45 2.40 -10.34 -4.57
N LEU A 46 2.73 -10.51 -5.85
CA LEU A 46 3.89 -9.90 -6.49
C LEU A 46 3.79 -8.38 -6.52
N MET A 47 2.58 -7.87 -6.77
CA MET A 47 2.34 -6.43 -6.84
C MET A 47 2.49 -5.84 -5.44
N ALA A 48 1.76 -6.36 -4.46
CA ALA A 48 1.80 -5.92 -3.07
C ALA A 48 3.22 -5.96 -2.49
N ILE A 49 3.96 -7.07 -2.64
CA ILE A 49 5.33 -7.18 -2.15
C ILE A 49 6.24 -6.13 -2.78
N GLY A 50 6.10 -5.90 -4.09
CA GLY A 50 7.01 -5.04 -4.82
C GLY A 50 6.72 -3.56 -4.63
N SER A 51 5.44 -3.17 -4.55
CA SER A 51 5.05 -1.78 -4.38
C SER A 51 5.14 -1.32 -2.91
N SER A 52 4.95 -2.22 -1.93
CA SER A 52 5.11 -1.93 -0.49
C SER A 52 6.53 -2.14 0.05
N ALA A 53 7.52 -2.27 -0.84
CA ALA A 53 8.93 -2.31 -0.46
C ALA A 53 9.40 -1.06 0.33
N PRO A 54 8.97 0.18 0.02
CA PRO A 54 9.30 1.36 0.82
C PRO A 54 8.83 1.25 2.27
N GLU A 55 7.61 0.78 2.52
CA GLU A 55 7.03 0.53 3.84
C GLU A 55 7.89 -0.44 4.63
N PHE A 56 8.23 -1.59 4.01
CA PHE A 56 9.09 -2.59 4.62
C PHE A 56 10.46 -2.01 5.03
N PHE A 57 11.14 -1.27 4.14
CA PHE A 57 12.45 -0.71 4.44
C PHE A 57 12.39 0.43 5.47
N THR A 58 11.36 1.28 5.43
CA THR A 58 11.19 2.34 6.43
C THR A 58 10.93 1.77 7.82
N ALA A 59 10.12 0.71 7.93
CA ALA A 59 9.90 -0.01 9.18
C ALA A 59 11.20 -0.66 9.72
N LEU A 60 12.00 -1.26 8.84
CA LEU A 60 13.30 -1.83 9.21
C LEU A 60 14.27 -0.75 9.74
N ILE A 61 14.36 0.38 9.05
CA ILE A 61 15.23 1.50 9.47
C ILE A 61 14.73 2.10 10.79
N ALA A 62 13.42 2.20 11.00
CA ALA A 62 12.83 2.75 12.22
C ALA A 62 13.20 1.96 13.48
N LEU A 63 13.43 0.64 13.38
CA LEU A 63 13.90 -0.17 14.51
C LEU A 63 15.40 0.02 14.83
N THR A 64 16.20 0.46 13.87
CA THR A 64 17.64 0.70 14.10
C THR A 64 17.91 2.07 14.73
N LYS A 65 16.94 2.98 14.67
CA LYS A 65 17.02 4.32 15.26
C LYS A 65 16.40 4.30 16.66
N VAL A 66 17.21 4.63 17.67
CA VAL A 66 16.77 4.65 19.08
C VAL A 66 15.59 5.62 19.24
N GLY A 67 14.46 5.12 19.76
CA GLY A 67 13.28 5.92 20.07
C GLY A 67 12.27 6.13 18.94
N SER A 68 12.45 5.51 17.76
CA SER A 68 11.50 5.63 16.62
C SER A 68 10.61 4.40 16.39
N GLU A 69 10.53 3.48 17.34
CA GLU A 69 9.73 2.24 17.22
C GLU A 69 8.23 2.53 17.01
N GLN A 70 7.70 3.55 17.69
CA GLN A 70 6.32 4.02 17.52
C GLN A 70 6.08 4.64 16.13
N VAL A 71 7.11 5.22 15.52
CA VAL A 71 7.02 5.84 14.18
C VAL A 71 6.84 4.77 13.11
N GLY A 72 7.52 3.63 13.23
CA GLY A 72 7.37 2.50 12.29
C GLY A 72 5.96 1.90 12.31
N ALA A 73 5.42 1.64 13.51
CA ALA A 73 4.05 1.13 13.65
C ALA A 73 2.99 2.14 13.16
N GLY A 74 3.14 3.42 13.51
CA GLY A 74 2.23 4.48 13.06
C GLY A 74 2.20 4.65 11.54
N THR A 75 3.34 4.50 10.88
CA THR A 75 3.44 4.56 9.40
C THR A 75 2.64 3.42 8.77
N ILE A 76 2.81 2.19 9.24
CA ILE A 76 2.12 1.01 8.69
C ILE A 76 0.60 1.08 8.92
N VAL A 77 0.14 1.56 10.08
CA VAL A 77 -1.29 1.81 10.30
C VAL A 77 -1.81 2.89 9.35
N GLY A 78 -1.09 4.02 9.22
CA GLY A 78 -1.46 5.11 8.32
C GLY A 78 -1.57 4.66 6.86
N SER A 79 -0.59 3.89 6.39
CA SER A 79 -0.57 3.28 5.05
C SER A 79 -1.73 2.32 4.86
N ALA A 80 -2.07 1.52 5.87
CA ALA A 80 -3.21 0.62 5.78
C ALA A 80 -4.56 1.35 5.59
N ILE A 81 -4.74 2.50 6.28
CA ILE A 81 -5.91 3.38 6.08
C ILE A 81 -5.88 4.01 4.68
N PHE A 82 -4.71 4.48 4.25
CA PHE A 82 -4.51 5.07 2.92
C PHE A 82 -4.83 4.06 1.80
N ASN A 83 -4.39 2.82 1.93
CA ASN A 83 -4.61 1.76 0.94
C ASN A 83 -6.10 1.46 0.76
N ILE A 84 -6.86 1.34 1.84
CA ILE A 84 -8.30 1.07 1.74
C ILE A 84 -9.09 2.30 1.28
N LEU A 85 -8.80 3.49 1.81
CA LEU A 85 -9.63 4.66 1.53
C LEU A 85 -9.19 5.39 0.25
N VAL A 86 -7.89 5.59 0.05
CA VAL A 86 -7.36 6.34 -1.11
C VAL A 86 -7.10 5.43 -2.28
N ILE A 87 -6.38 4.31 -2.12
CA ILE A 87 -5.99 3.49 -3.29
C ILE A 87 -7.21 2.82 -3.92
N VAL A 88 -8.04 2.12 -3.13
CA VAL A 88 -9.29 1.53 -3.65
C VAL A 88 -10.24 2.62 -4.15
N GLY A 89 -10.31 3.75 -3.44
CA GLY A 89 -11.18 4.88 -3.78
C GLY A 89 -10.81 5.50 -5.14
N MET A 90 -9.54 5.87 -5.31
CA MET A 90 -8.99 6.45 -6.54
C MET A 90 -9.03 5.45 -7.70
N SER A 91 -8.73 4.17 -7.46
CA SER A 91 -8.86 3.13 -8.49
C SER A 91 -10.29 3.03 -9.01
N SER A 92 -11.28 3.13 -8.13
CA SER A 92 -12.72 3.11 -8.47
C SER A 92 -13.20 4.39 -9.18
N ILE A 93 -12.56 5.53 -8.94
CA ILE A 93 -12.80 6.79 -9.66
C ILE A 93 -12.27 6.68 -11.09
N VAL A 94 -11.06 6.14 -11.24
CA VAL A 94 -10.37 6.04 -12.53
C VAL A 94 -11.03 5.03 -13.46
N ALA A 95 -11.42 3.86 -12.94
CA ALA A 95 -12.14 2.85 -13.71
C ALA A 95 -13.17 2.14 -12.82
N THR A 96 -14.36 1.87 -13.36
CA THR A 96 -15.34 1.04 -12.65
C THR A 96 -14.81 -0.39 -12.54
N ALA A 97 -14.58 -0.86 -11.31
CA ALA A 97 -14.07 -2.19 -11.02
C ALA A 97 -15.23 -3.18 -10.85
N TYR A 98 -15.16 -4.29 -11.58
CA TYR A 98 -16.04 -5.45 -11.40
C TYR A 98 -15.24 -6.52 -10.67
N LEU A 99 -15.59 -6.74 -9.41
CA LEU A 99 -14.77 -7.54 -8.49
C LEU A 99 -15.35 -8.95 -8.37
N ASN A 100 -14.48 -9.95 -8.43
CA ASN A 100 -14.85 -11.30 -8.04
C ASN A 100 -14.95 -11.35 -6.51
N TRP A 101 -16.11 -11.77 -6.00
CA TRP A 101 -16.34 -11.76 -4.56
C TRP A 101 -15.47 -12.77 -3.81
N LYS A 102 -15.05 -13.89 -4.43
CA LYS A 102 -14.29 -14.93 -3.73
C LYS A 102 -12.88 -14.46 -3.35
N PRO A 103 -12.06 -13.93 -4.29
CA PRO A 103 -10.74 -13.39 -3.95
C PRO A 103 -10.80 -12.24 -2.95
N VAL A 104 -11.76 -11.32 -3.13
CA VAL A 104 -11.88 -10.16 -2.25
C VAL A 104 -12.22 -10.58 -0.82
N ILE A 105 -13.15 -11.52 -0.63
CA ILE A 105 -13.46 -12.03 0.71
C ILE A 105 -12.27 -12.80 1.29
N ARG A 106 -11.55 -13.60 0.51
CA ARG A 106 -10.30 -14.25 0.94
C ARG A 106 -9.32 -13.23 1.49
N ASP A 107 -8.98 -12.21 0.70
CA ASP A 107 -7.97 -11.21 1.08
C ASP A 107 -8.41 -10.41 2.30
N LEU A 108 -9.68 -10.02 2.39
CA LEU A 108 -10.23 -9.31 3.54
C LEU A 108 -10.28 -10.16 4.81
N LEU A 109 -10.47 -11.48 4.69
CA LEU A 109 -10.37 -12.40 5.83
C LEU A 109 -8.93 -12.50 6.35
N PHE A 110 -7.93 -12.62 5.47
CA PHE A 110 -6.53 -12.61 5.89
C PHE A 110 -6.11 -11.27 6.48
N TYR A 111 -6.62 -10.18 5.93
CA TYR A 111 -6.40 -8.87 6.51
C TYR A 111 -7.03 -8.75 7.91
N LEU A 112 -8.26 -9.23 8.10
CA LEU A 112 -8.87 -9.28 9.43
C LEU A 112 -8.05 -10.13 10.42
N ILE A 113 -7.58 -11.31 10.00
CA ILE A 113 -6.71 -12.16 10.83
C ILE A 113 -5.42 -11.42 11.21
N SER A 114 -4.80 -10.69 10.27
CA SER A 114 -3.60 -9.91 10.56
C SER A 114 -3.85 -8.79 11.57
N ILE A 115 -5.02 -8.12 11.51
CA ILE A 115 -5.43 -7.11 12.49
C ILE A 115 -5.65 -7.75 13.88
N LEU A 116 -6.24 -8.96 13.95
CA LEU A 116 -6.44 -9.67 15.20
C LEU A 116 -5.12 -10.12 15.84
N ILE A 117 -4.17 -10.58 15.02
CA ILE A 117 -2.80 -10.86 15.45
C ILE A 117 -2.17 -9.58 16.03
N LEU A 118 -2.28 -8.46 15.30
CA LEU A 118 -1.78 -7.16 15.75
C LEU A 118 -2.37 -6.70 17.08
N LEU A 119 -3.69 -6.87 17.26
CA LEU A 119 -4.38 -6.56 18.50
C LEU A 119 -3.88 -7.41 19.66
N TRP A 120 -3.65 -8.71 19.42
CA TRP A 120 -3.16 -9.62 20.44
C TRP A 120 -1.73 -9.29 20.87
N THR A 121 -0.82 -9.05 19.92
CA THR A 121 0.58 -8.71 20.20
C THR A 121 0.76 -7.36 20.88
N PHE A 122 -0.19 -6.42 20.71
CA PHE A 122 -0.14 -5.12 21.39
C PHE A 122 -0.85 -5.12 22.76
N ALA A 123 -1.43 -6.24 23.19
CA ALA A 123 -2.21 -6.28 24.43
C ALA A 123 -1.37 -6.05 25.70
N ASP A 124 -0.13 -6.53 25.72
CA ASP A 124 0.82 -6.33 26.83
C ASP A 124 1.93 -5.30 26.51
N GLY A 125 2.02 -4.87 25.25
CA GLY A 125 3.00 -3.90 24.76
C GLY A 125 4.43 -4.44 24.64
N ILE A 126 4.63 -5.76 24.79
CA ILE A 126 5.94 -6.40 24.77
C ILE A 126 5.98 -7.43 23.65
N ILE A 127 6.77 -7.17 22.62
CA ILE A 127 6.87 -8.06 21.46
C ILE A 127 8.04 -9.03 21.66
N THR A 128 7.69 -10.31 21.73
CA THR A 128 8.60 -11.45 21.85
C THR A 128 8.94 -12.05 20.48
N TRP A 129 9.92 -12.97 20.45
CA TRP A 129 10.29 -13.67 19.23
C TRP A 129 9.18 -14.62 18.75
N GLN A 130 8.40 -15.20 19.67
CA GLN A 130 7.27 -16.08 19.34
C GLN A 130 6.17 -15.30 18.63
N GLU A 131 5.83 -14.13 19.17
CA GLU A 131 4.85 -13.24 18.57
C GLU A 131 5.32 -12.78 17.19
N SER A 132 6.57 -12.32 17.08
CA SER A 132 7.14 -11.91 15.79
C SER A 132 7.15 -13.04 14.74
N LEU A 133 7.47 -14.28 15.17
CA LEU A 133 7.43 -15.46 14.29
C LEU A 133 6.00 -15.78 13.82
N MET A 134 4.98 -15.52 14.64
CA MET A 134 3.59 -15.75 14.29
C MET A 134 3.16 -14.91 13.07
N TYR A 135 3.64 -13.67 12.95
CA TYR A 135 3.39 -12.83 11.77
C TYR A 135 3.97 -13.47 10.49
N LEU A 136 5.22 -13.95 10.55
CA LEU A 136 5.89 -14.60 9.41
C LEU A 136 5.18 -15.90 8.99
N VAL A 137 4.77 -16.71 9.97
CA VAL A 137 4.00 -17.94 9.73
C VAL A 137 2.62 -17.60 9.14
N GLY A 138 1.96 -16.55 9.64
CA GLY A 138 0.70 -16.05 9.11
C GLY A 138 0.82 -15.66 7.62
N TYR A 139 1.87 -14.91 7.27
CA TYR A 139 2.10 -14.51 5.87
C TYR A 139 2.44 -15.70 4.98
N ALA A 140 3.27 -16.62 5.46
CA ALA A 140 3.57 -17.85 4.73
C ALA A 140 2.28 -18.66 4.46
N GLY A 141 1.39 -18.77 5.45
CA GLY A 141 0.07 -19.39 5.31
C GLY A 141 -0.80 -18.69 4.26
N TYR A 142 -0.82 -17.35 4.24
CA TYR A 142 -1.52 -16.56 3.24
C TYR A 142 -1.00 -16.85 1.82
N VAL A 143 0.32 -16.76 1.60
CA VAL A 143 0.94 -17.02 0.29
C VAL A 143 0.70 -18.47 -0.18
N LEU A 144 0.73 -19.45 0.72
CA LEU A 144 0.44 -20.86 0.39
C LEU A 144 -1.00 -21.09 -0.08
N ILE A 145 -1.94 -20.29 0.42
CA ILE A 145 -3.34 -20.32 0.00
C ILE A 145 -3.49 -19.61 -1.35
N LEU A 146 -2.86 -18.46 -1.53
CA LEU A 146 -2.81 -17.75 -2.81
C LEU A 146 -2.21 -18.61 -3.93
N SER A 147 -1.10 -19.31 -3.64
CA SER A 147 -0.42 -20.17 -4.62
C SER A 147 -1.27 -21.37 -5.07
N ARG A 148 -2.26 -21.77 -4.26
CA ARG A 148 -3.20 -22.86 -4.59
C ARG A 148 -4.54 -22.34 -5.11
N TRP A 149 -4.79 -21.04 -5.00
CA TRP A 149 -6.09 -20.45 -5.27
C TRP A 149 -6.53 -20.62 -6.73
N SER A 150 -5.64 -20.34 -7.68
CA SER A 150 -5.91 -20.50 -9.12
C SER A 150 -6.19 -21.95 -9.52
N GLY A 151 -5.70 -22.92 -8.74
CA GLY A 151 -6.03 -24.34 -8.93
C GLY A 151 -7.44 -24.71 -8.43
N TRP A 152 -7.91 -24.07 -7.35
CA TRP A 152 -9.25 -24.32 -6.79
C TRP A 152 -10.35 -23.56 -7.51
N PHE A 153 -10.03 -22.36 -8.00
CA PHE A 153 -10.96 -21.49 -8.71
C PHE A 153 -10.29 -20.94 -9.98
N PRO A 154 -10.21 -21.76 -11.06
CA PRO A 154 -9.72 -21.29 -12.34
C PRO A 154 -10.60 -20.14 -12.85
N ASP A 155 -9.98 -19.07 -13.35
CA ASP A 155 -10.70 -17.90 -13.82
C ASP A 155 -11.20 -18.14 -15.25
N GLU A 156 -12.51 -18.01 -15.49
CA GLU A 156 -13.11 -18.21 -16.83
C GLU A 156 -12.60 -17.19 -17.87
N LYS A 157 -12.05 -16.05 -17.43
CA LYS A 157 -11.47 -15.01 -18.29
C LYS A 157 -10.15 -15.39 -18.97
N GLN A 158 -9.53 -16.52 -18.63
CA GLN A 158 -8.21 -16.90 -19.14
C GLN A 158 -8.21 -17.48 -20.59
N LEU A 159 -9.36 -17.58 -21.27
CA LEU A 159 -9.46 -18.27 -22.56
C LEU A 159 -9.58 -17.38 -23.82
N ASN A 160 -9.63 -16.04 -23.70
CA ASN A 160 -9.71 -15.13 -24.86
C ASN A 160 -8.52 -14.15 -25.01
N ILE A 161 -7.47 -14.27 -24.19
CA ILE A 161 -6.32 -13.33 -24.20
C ILE A 161 -5.11 -13.95 -24.92
N LEU A 162 -5.30 -14.50 -26.12
CA LEU A 162 -4.19 -15.04 -26.92
C LEU A 162 -3.90 -14.25 -28.20
N GLU A 163 -4.76 -13.32 -28.63
CA GLU A 163 -4.54 -12.57 -29.88
C GLU A 163 -4.65 -11.04 -29.71
N GLU A 164 -5.44 -10.51 -28.77
CA GLU A 164 -5.59 -9.04 -28.61
C GLU A 164 -4.41 -8.36 -27.88
N ASP A 165 -3.73 -9.04 -26.96
CA ASP A 165 -2.65 -8.44 -26.17
C ASP A 165 -1.43 -8.07 -27.05
N ILE A 166 -1.11 -8.85 -28.10
CA ILE A 166 0.06 -8.59 -28.95
C ILE A 166 -0.15 -7.32 -29.79
N GLU A 167 -1.38 -7.04 -30.26
CA GLU A 167 -1.67 -5.84 -31.04
C GLU A 167 -1.77 -4.56 -30.20
N VAL A 168 -2.13 -4.67 -28.91
CA VAL A 168 -2.15 -3.52 -27.98
C VAL A 168 -0.72 -3.10 -27.61
N PHE A 169 0.18 -4.06 -27.37
CA PHE A 169 1.59 -3.79 -27.10
C PHE A 169 2.26 -3.02 -28.27
N GLU A 170 1.99 -3.38 -29.52
CA GLU A 170 2.52 -2.64 -30.69
C GLU A 170 1.89 -1.23 -30.85
N LYS A 171 0.66 -1.02 -30.37
CA LYS A 171 -0.01 0.29 -30.43
C LYS A 171 0.46 1.25 -29.34
N GLU A 172 0.82 0.76 -28.16
CA GLU A 172 1.34 1.60 -27.07
C GLU A 172 2.77 2.08 -27.33
N GLU A 173 3.61 1.26 -27.97
CA GLU A 173 4.95 1.67 -28.42
C GLU A 173 4.88 2.87 -29.40
N LYS A 174 3.89 2.85 -30.31
CA LYS A 174 3.62 3.96 -31.24
C LYS A 174 3.02 5.21 -30.57
N ARG A 175 2.41 5.08 -29.39
CA ARG A 175 1.91 6.22 -28.60
C ARG A 175 3.03 6.89 -27.80
N HIS A 176 4.05 6.12 -27.41
CA HIS A 176 5.24 6.64 -26.72
C HIS A 176 6.19 7.46 -27.61
N GLU A 177 6.15 7.30 -28.93
CA GLU A 177 6.90 8.19 -29.84
C GLU A 177 6.36 9.63 -29.88
N ARG A 178 5.11 9.88 -29.43
CA ARG A 178 4.45 11.19 -29.62
C ARG A 178 4.68 12.21 -28.49
N SER A 179 5.55 11.93 -27.51
CA SER A 179 5.95 12.90 -26.47
C SER A 179 7.40 13.38 -26.63
N LYS A 180 7.75 13.87 -27.83
CA LYS A 180 9.12 14.34 -28.15
C LYS A 180 9.38 15.82 -27.83
N TYR A 181 8.49 16.49 -27.10
CA TYR A 181 8.56 17.95 -26.86
C TYR A 181 8.89 18.36 -25.42
N PHE A 182 8.88 17.45 -24.44
CA PHE A 182 9.15 17.78 -23.03
C PHE A 182 10.58 17.46 -22.59
N GLY A 183 11.52 18.31 -23.03
CA GLY A 183 12.69 18.71 -22.23
C GLY A 183 13.95 17.83 -22.29
N LYS A 184 15.03 18.37 -22.86
CA LYS A 184 16.42 17.85 -22.77
C LYS A 184 16.92 17.53 -21.34
N VAL A 185 16.27 18.04 -20.29
CA VAL A 185 16.60 17.75 -18.89
C VAL A 185 15.99 16.41 -18.44
N LEU A 186 14.74 16.12 -18.83
CA LEU A 186 14.11 14.82 -18.58
C LEU A 186 14.82 13.71 -19.36
N SER A 187 15.35 13.99 -20.55
CA SER A 187 16.06 12.98 -21.35
C SER A 187 17.32 12.41 -20.69
N LEU A 188 18.00 13.16 -19.82
CA LEU A 188 19.17 12.66 -19.09
C LEU A 188 18.76 11.65 -18.01
N ILE A 189 17.69 11.98 -17.26
CA ILE A 189 17.15 11.12 -16.22
C ILE A 189 16.54 9.87 -16.87
N ASP A 190 15.82 10.04 -17.98
CA ASP A 190 15.31 8.94 -18.80
C ASP A 190 16.43 8.02 -19.29
N HIS A 191 17.57 8.60 -19.68
CA HIS A 191 18.74 7.83 -20.08
C HIS A 191 19.37 7.08 -18.89
N MET A 192 19.42 7.67 -17.69
CA MET A 192 19.91 6.99 -16.49
C MET A 192 19.02 5.82 -16.09
N VAL A 193 17.70 6.01 -16.09
CA VAL A 193 16.72 4.94 -15.82
C VAL A 193 16.84 3.85 -16.90
N ALA A 194 16.89 4.24 -18.18
CA ALA A 194 17.07 3.31 -19.29
C ALA A 194 18.43 2.61 -19.33
N MET A 195 19.48 3.17 -18.71
CA MET A 195 20.77 2.48 -18.55
C MET A 195 20.69 1.38 -17.50
N THR A 196 19.92 1.56 -16.42
CA THR A 196 19.69 0.51 -15.41
C THR A 196 18.82 -0.63 -15.92
N PHE A 197 17.84 -0.34 -16.76
CA PHE A 197 16.97 -1.35 -17.37
C PHE A 197 17.47 -1.71 -18.76
N SER A 198 18.05 -2.90 -18.92
CA SER A 198 18.40 -3.45 -20.25
C SER A 198 17.21 -3.29 -21.20
N GLN A 199 17.33 -2.44 -22.22
CA GLN A 199 16.29 -2.12 -23.19
C GLN A 199 15.74 -3.35 -23.96
N LYS A 200 16.44 -4.49 -23.87
CA LYS A 200 16.08 -5.78 -24.46
C LYS A 200 15.53 -6.80 -23.46
N ALA A 201 15.46 -6.49 -22.17
CA ALA A 201 14.98 -7.43 -21.14
C ALA A 201 13.47 -7.70 -21.21
N GLN A 202 12.71 -6.88 -21.94
CA GLN A 202 11.29 -7.12 -22.26
C GLN A 202 11.07 -8.31 -23.22
N LEU A 203 12.10 -8.82 -23.91
CA LEU A 203 11.94 -9.85 -24.96
C LEU A 203 12.62 -11.21 -24.69
N ASN A 204 13.41 -11.41 -23.63
CA ASN A 204 13.88 -12.76 -23.23
C ASN A 204 14.47 -12.82 -21.81
N ASP A 205 14.02 -13.81 -21.02
CA ASP A 205 14.53 -14.35 -19.73
C ASP A 205 14.99 -13.44 -18.58
N SER A 206 15.02 -12.11 -18.75
CA SER A 206 15.50 -11.17 -17.73
C SER A 206 14.39 -10.43 -16.98
N TYR A 207 13.13 -10.83 -17.14
CA TYR A 207 11.97 -10.21 -16.47
C TYR A 207 12.10 -10.20 -14.93
N TRP A 208 12.70 -11.23 -14.32
CA TRP A 208 13.03 -11.22 -12.89
C TRP A 208 14.00 -10.11 -12.50
N LYS A 209 15.02 -9.85 -13.35
CA LYS A 209 15.96 -8.76 -13.08
C LYS A 209 15.26 -7.42 -13.16
N VAL A 210 14.41 -7.21 -14.17
CA VAL A 210 13.61 -5.98 -14.31
C VAL A 210 12.70 -5.80 -13.09
N PHE A 211 12.02 -6.85 -12.64
CA PHE A 211 11.15 -6.82 -11.47
C PHE A 211 11.90 -6.38 -10.21
N PHE A 212 13.00 -7.06 -9.86
CA PHE A 212 13.77 -6.70 -8.66
C PHE A 212 14.48 -5.35 -8.75
N ILE A 213 15.00 -4.97 -9.92
CA ILE A 213 15.60 -3.63 -10.13
C ILE A 213 14.54 -2.55 -9.98
N SER A 214 13.31 -2.79 -10.44
CA SER A 214 12.19 -1.86 -10.26
C SER A 214 11.85 -1.67 -8.79
N ILE A 215 11.82 -2.74 -8.00
CA ILE A 215 11.58 -2.67 -6.55
C ILE A 215 12.66 -1.82 -5.86
N VAL A 216 13.94 -2.00 -6.22
CA VAL A 216 15.03 -1.18 -5.66
C VAL A 216 14.85 0.29 -6.01
N TRP A 217 14.52 0.61 -7.26
CA TRP A 217 14.25 1.99 -7.66
C TRP A 217 13.03 2.58 -6.96
N ILE A 218 11.94 1.82 -6.83
CA ILE A 218 10.74 2.21 -6.09
C ILE A 218 11.10 2.56 -4.64
N ALA A 219 11.89 1.71 -3.97
CA ALA A 219 12.33 1.94 -2.60
C ALA A 219 13.19 3.22 -2.47
N VAL A 220 14.20 3.39 -3.34
CA VAL A 220 15.10 4.56 -3.31
C VAL A 220 14.36 5.86 -3.62
N LEU A 221 13.50 5.86 -4.64
CA LEU A 221 12.72 7.04 -5.01
C LEU A 221 11.70 7.39 -3.93
N SER A 222 11.04 6.39 -3.33
CA SER A 222 10.08 6.62 -2.24
C SER A 222 10.78 7.15 -0.98
N TRP A 223 11.99 6.67 -0.67
CA TRP A 223 12.81 7.27 0.39
C TRP A 223 13.10 8.75 0.10
N GLY A 224 13.56 9.08 -1.11
CA GLY A 224 13.80 10.48 -1.50
C GLY A 224 12.52 11.34 -1.46
N LEU A 225 11.38 10.77 -1.86
CA LEU A 225 10.08 11.43 -1.79
C LEU A 225 9.70 11.77 -0.34
N VAL A 226 9.82 10.80 0.56
CA VAL A 226 9.54 10.96 1.97
C VAL A 226 10.46 12.01 2.60
N GLU A 227 11.77 11.94 2.37
CA GLU A 227 12.72 12.90 2.95
C GLU A 227 12.40 14.35 2.52
N ILE A 228 12.15 14.57 1.23
CA ILE A 228 11.78 15.92 0.73
C ILE A 228 10.43 16.36 1.33
N ALA A 229 9.45 15.46 1.46
CA ALA A 229 8.16 15.77 2.02
C ALA A 229 8.24 16.13 3.52
N VAL A 230 9.05 15.39 4.29
CA VAL A 230 9.29 15.65 5.72
C VAL A 230 10.02 16.99 5.92
N LEU A 231 11.04 17.28 5.12
CA LEU A 231 11.73 18.57 5.17
C LEU A 231 10.78 19.74 4.86
N ALA A 232 9.95 19.60 3.84
CA ALA A 232 8.93 20.59 3.51
C ALA A 232 7.92 20.78 4.64
N ALA A 233 7.47 19.69 5.27
CA ALA A 233 6.51 19.72 6.37
C ALA A 233 7.09 20.37 7.64
N HIS A 234 8.36 20.10 7.94
CA HIS A 234 9.07 20.74 9.05
C HIS A 234 9.21 22.25 8.82
N ASP A 235 9.57 22.68 7.61
CA ASP A 235 9.66 24.11 7.25
C ASP A 235 8.29 24.82 7.31
N LEU A 236 7.19 24.06 7.19
CA LEU A 236 5.81 24.55 7.35
C LEU A 236 5.30 24.49 8.80
N GLY A 237 6.11 24.01 9.75
CA GLY A 237 5.72 23.90 11.16
C GLY A 237 4.69 22.82 11.45
N ILE A 238 4.58 21.80 10.59
CA ILE A 238 3.62 20.70 10.79
C ILE A 238 4.10 19.79 11.95
N PRO A 239 3.24 19.48 12.93
CA PRO A 239 3.58 18.58 14.03
C PRO A 239 4.08 17.19 13.58
N GLN A 240 5.07 16.66 14.27
CA GLN A 240 5.73 15.38 13.93
C GLN A 240 4.77 14.19 13.87
N VAL A 241 3.74 14.17 14.72
CA VAL A 241 2.70 13.13 14.72
C VAL A 241 1.89 13.15 13.41
N ILE A 242 1.52 14.34 12.92
CA ILE A 242 0.83 14.48 11.62
C ILE A 242 1.76 14.02 10.49
N ILE A 243 3.04 14.38 10.54
CA ILE A 243 4.02 13.97 9.53
C ILE A 243 4.09 12.44 9.45
N ALA A 244 4.20 11.73 10.57
CA ALA A 244 4.28 10.27 10.60
C ALA A 244 2.98 9.58 10.12
N LEU A 245 1.82 10.00 10.62
CA LEU A 245 0.53 9.35 10.32
C LEU A 245 -0.03 9.69 8.94
N THR A 246 0.39 10.80 8.32
CA THR A 246 -0.18 11.27 7.05
C THR A 246 0.87 11.37 5.94
N ILE A 247 1.91 12.20 6.11
CA ILE A 247 2.86 12.48 5.03
C ILE A 247 3.76 11.27 4.77
N LEU A 248 4.29 10.66 5.82
CA LEU A 248 5.15 9.49 5.74
C LEU A 248 4.35 8.29 5.20
N ALA A 249 3.20 8.00 5.81
CA ALA A 249 2.27 6.97 5.37
C ALA A 249 1.84 7.14 3.90
N ALA A 250 1.38 8.32 3.50
CA ALA A 250 0.98 8.57 2.12
C ALA A 250 2.18 8.50 1.16
N GLY A 251 3.36 8.97 1.60
CA GLY A 251 4.57 9.02 0.80
C GLY A 251 5.13 7.63 0.48
N THR A 252 5.16 6.73 1.46
CA THR A 252 5.57 5.33 1.24
C THR A 252 4.57 4.59 0.36
N SER A 253 3.27 4.91 0.44
CA SER A 253 2.20 4.23 -0.31
C SER A 253 1.92 4.84 -1.69
N ILE A 254 2.74 5.79 -2.15
CA ILE A 254 2.64 6.34 -3.52
C ILE A 254 2.87 5.26 -4.59
N PRO A 255 3.86 4.36 -4.50
CA PRO A 255 4.06 3.31 -5.49
C PRO A 255 2.88 2.32 -5.53
N ASP A 256 2.28 2.00 -4.38
CA ASP A 256 1.05 1.20 -4.29
C ASP A 256 -0.08 1.89 -5.05
N LEU A 257 -0.28 3.20 -4.79
CA LEU A 257 -1.29 3.99 -5.47
C LEU A 257 -1.06 3.99 -6.98
N LEU A 258 0.15 4.32 -7.42
CA LEU A 258 0.50 4.41 -8.84
C LEU A 258 0.29 3.07 -9.55
N SER A 259 0.81 1.98 -8.98
CA SER A 259 0.69 0.64 -9.55
C SER A 259 -0.79 0.23 -9.64
N SER A 260 -1.59 0.44 -8.59
CA SER A 260 -3.02 0.16 -8.58
C SER A 260 -3.80 0.99 -9.61
N LEU A 261 -3.47 2.28 -9.76
CA LEU A 261 -4.07 3.13 -10.78
C LEU A 261 -3.71 2.69 -12.20
N ILE A 262 -2.49 2.22 -12.44
CA ILE A 262 -2.04 1.69 -13.73
C ILE A 262 -2.85 0.45 -14.11
N VAL A 263 -2.96 -0.54 -13.22
CA VAL A 263 -3.70 -1.78 -13.53
C VAL A 263 -5.21 -1.54 -13.60
N ALA A 264 -5.77 -0.63 -12.80
CA ALA A 264 -7.17 -0.21 -12.90
C ALA A 264 -7.47 0.45 -14.26
N LYS A 265 -6.58 1.31 -14.78
CA LYS A 265 -6.70 1.90 -16.13
C LYS A 265 -6.67 0.83 -17.23
N LYS A 266 -5.93 -0.26 -17.03
CA LYS A 266 -5.91 -1.43 -17.92
C LYS A 266 -7.16 -2.32 -17.77
N GLY A 267 -8.17 -1.91 -17.00
CA GLY A 267 -9.41 -2.66 -16.80
C GLY A 267 -9.33 -3.77 -15.74
N ARG A 268 -8.19 -3.91 -15.05
CA ARG A 268 -7.92 -4.91 -14.01
C ARG A 268 -8.17 -4.34 -12.62
N GLY A 269 -9.41 -3.93 -12.39
CA GLY A 269 -9.83 -3.32 -11.12
C GLY A 269 -9.82 -4.29 -9.93
N ASP A 270 -9.99 -5.58 -10.19
CA ASP A 270 -9.76 -6.67 -9.23
C ASP A 270 -8.31 -6.74 -8.76
N MET A 271 -7.36 -6.69 -9.68
CA MET A 271 -5.93 -6.61 -9.36
C MET A 271 -5.62 -5.39 -8.49
N ALA A 272 -6.19 -4.22 -8.80
CA ALA A 272 -5.98 -2.99 -8.02
C ALA A 272 -6.50 -3.10 -6.58
N VAL A 273 -7.69 -3.68 -6.39
CA VAL A 273 -8.26 -3.86 -5.04
C VAL A 273 -7.53 -4.95 -4.27
N SER A 274 -7.20 -6.08 -4.90
CA SER A 274 -6.39 -7.13 -4.28
C SER A 274 -4.98 -6.65 -3.95
N ASN A 275 -4.39 -5.75 -4.76
CA ASN A 275 -3.13 -5.10 -4.41
C ASN A 275 -3.26 -4.27 -3.13
N ALA A 276 -4.28 -3.39 -3.03
CA ALA A 276 -4.46 -2.56 -1.85
C ALA A 276 -4.71 -3.37 -0.56
N VAL A 277 -5.51 -4.44 -0.64
CA VAL A 277 -5.76 -5.32 0.52
C VAL A 277 -4.54 -6.21 0.83
N GLY A 278 -3.91 -6.78 -0.19
CA GLY A 278 -2.72 -7.62 -0.05
C GLY A 278 -1.51 -6.86 0.48
N SER A 279 -1.36 -5.59 0.11
CA SER A 279 -0.34 -4.67 0.64
C SER A 279 -0.52 -4.50 2.15
N ASN A 280 -1.76 -4.30 2.62
CA ASN A 280 -2.01 -4.23 4.07
C ASN A 280 -1.69 -5.54 4.81
N VAL A 281 -1.97 -6.69 4.21
CA VAL A 281 -1.58 -8.00 4.78
C VAL A 281 -0.06 -8.12 4.84
N PHE A 282 0.64 -7.70 3.78
CA PHE A 282 2.10 -7.70 3.72
C PHE A 282 2.71 -6.71 4.74
N ASP A 283 2.21 -5.48 4.83
CA ASP A 283 2.72 -4.45 5.73
C ASP A 283 2.59 -4.87 7.20
N ILE A 284 1.46 -5.47 7.57
CA ILE A 284 1.30 -5.97 8.94
C ILE A 284 2.14 -7.21 9.18
N LEU A 285 2.05 -8.23 8.32
CA LEU A 285 2.67 -9.54 8.59
C LEU A 285 4.18 -9.60 8.30
N ILE A 286 4.65 -8.86 7.31
CA ILE A 286 6.07 -8.79 6.95
C ILE A 286 6.65 -7.43 7.34
N GLY A 287 5.97 -6.33 7.01
CA GLY A 287 6.46 -4.97 7.32
C GLY A 287 6.72 -4.72 8.80
N LEU A 288 5.86 -5.22 9.70
CA LEU A 288 6.12 -5.21 11.16
C LEU A 288 6.82 -6.50 11.62
N GLY A 289 6.27 -7.65 11.22
CA GLY A 289 6.69 -8.95 11.76
C GLY A 289 8.17 -9.29 11.50
N PHE A 290 8.68 -9.04 10.30
CA PHE A 290 10.07 -9.37 9.96
C PHE A 290 11.08 -8.46 10.66
N PRO A 291 10.94 -7.12 10.66
CA PRO A 291 11.82 -6.25 11.43
C PRO A 291 11.85 -6.58 12.93
N TRP A 292 10.69 -6.82 13.56
CA TRP A 292 10.64 -7.21 14.98
C TRP A 292 11.32 -8.56 15.22
N PHE A 293 11.05 -9.56 14.38
CA PHE A 293 11.69 -10.86 14.49
C PHE A 293 13.22 -10.74 14.41
N LEU A 294 13.73 -9.99 13.42
CA LEU A 294 15.16 -9.77 13.26
C LEU A 294 15.76 -9.08 14.47
N TYR A 295 15.14 -8.00 14.95
CA TYR A 295 15.62 -7.25 16.10
C TYR A 295 15.68 -8.11 17.37
N VAL A 296 14.59 -8.83 17.68
CA VAL A 296 14.50 -9.65 18.89
C VAL A 296 15.50 -10.81 18.84
N VAL A 297 15.67 -11.47 17.69
CA VAL A 297 16.62 -12.58 17.55
C VAL A 297 18.07 -12.10 17.66
N VAL A 298 18.40 -10.94 17.10
CA VAL A 298 19.76 -10.39 17.14
C VAL A 298 20.12 -9.85 18.53
N THR A 299 19.18 -9.18 19.19
CA THR A 299 19.42 -8.57 20.51
C THR A 299 19.20 -9.52 21.68
N GLY A 300 18.44 -10.60 21.47
CA GLY A 300 18.01 -11.53 22.52
C GLY A 300 17.01 -10.94 23.52
N GLY A 301 16.44 -9.77 23.22
CA GLY A 301 15.57 -9.00 24.11
C GLY A 301 14.08 -9.06 23.74
N SER A 302 13.38 -7.94 23.89
CA SER A 302 12.02 -7.72 23.40
C SER A 302 11.92 -6.31 22.84
N VAL A 303 10.90 -6.05 22.01
CA VAL A 303 10.56 -4.69 21.56
C VAL A 303 9.42 -4.18 22.41
N THR A 304 9.54 -2.99 22.98
CA THR A 304 8.48 -2.37 23.79
C THR A 304 7.76 -1.31 22.97
N VAL A 305 6.50 -1.56 22.63
CA VAL A 305 5.72 -0.60 21.83
C VAL A 305 4.77 0.17 22.73
N GLY A 306 4.74 1.49 22.59
CA GLY A 306 3.82 2.34 23.35
C GLY A 306 2.37 2.07 22.94
N THR A 307 1.52 1.68 23.91
CA THR A 307 0.12 1.32 23.69
C THR A 307 -0.84 2.51 23.64
N GLU A 308 -0.35 3.69 24.03
CA GLU A 308 -1.10 4.95 24.02
C GLU A 308 -1.49 5.30 22.57
N ASN A 309 -2.79 5.19 22.25
CA ASN A 309 -3.42 5.40 20.94
C ASN A 309 -3.41 4.22 19.94
N LEU A 310 -2.77 3.08 20.25
CA LEU A 310 -2.77 1.91 19.36
C LEU A 310 -4.14 1.25 19.25
N PHE A 311 -4.90 1.20 20.35
CA PHE A 311 -6.25 0.62 20.34
C PHE A 311 -7.19 1.39 19.40
N SER A 312 -7.17 2.73 19.46
CA SER A 312 -7.95 3.60 18.56
C SER A 312 -7.54 3.40 17.09
N SER A 313 -6.24 3.22 16.84
CA SER A 313 -5.70 2.94 15.51
C SER A 313 -6.17 1.59 14.95
N ILE A 314 -6.15 0.53 15.77
CA ILE A 314 -6.63 -0.80 15.37
C ILE A 314 -8.15 -0.78 15.11
N LEU A 315 -8.93 -0.10 15.96
CA LEU A 315 -10.36 0.08 15.73
C LEU A 315 -10.64 0.80 14.41
N LEU A 316 -9.83 1.80 14.07
CA LEU A 316 -9.94 2.50 12.80
C LEU A 316 -9.62 1.57 11.61
N LEU A 317 -8.60 0.71 11.70
CA LEU A 317 -8.32 -0.30 10.68
C LEU A 317 -9.52 -1.23 10.49
N PHE A 318 -10.08 -1.75 11.60
CA PHE A 318 -11.27 -2.59 11.55
C PHE A 318 -12.45 -1.85 10.89
N PHE A 319 -12.65 -0.57 11.22
CA PHE A 319 -13.68 0.26 10.60
C PHE A 319 -13.48 0.42 9.09
N THR A 320 -12.25 0.59 8.59
CA THR A 320 -12.00 0.67 7.15
C THR A 320 -12.35 -0.63 6.42
N VAL A 321 -12.03 -1.79 7.02
CA VAL A 321 -12.39 -3.11 6.49
C VAL A 321 -13.90 -3.29 6.41
N VAL A 322 -14.61 -2.97 7.50
CA VAL A 322 -16.09 -3.06 7.55
C VAL A 322 -16.72 -2.11 6.53
N THR A 323 -16.19 -0.89 6.40
CA THR A 323 -16.67 0.09 5.43
C THR A 323 -16.50 -0.42 4.00
N LEU A 324 -15.33 -0.98 3.66
CA LEU A 324 -15.08 -1.56 2.34
C LEU A 324 -16.01 -2.75 2.08
N LEU A 325 -16.14 -3.70 3.01
CA LEU A 325 -17.06 -4.84 2.88
C LEU A 325 -18.51 -4.39 2.67
N PHE A 326 -18.97 -3.42 3.46
CA PHE A 326 -20.31 -2.87 3.33
C PHE A 326 -20.55 -2.25 1.95
N LEU A 327 -19.61 -1.45 1.44
CA LEU A 327 -19.70 -0.88 0.09
C LEU A 327 -19.71 -1.97 -0.98
N LEU A 328 -18.84 -2.97 -0.86
CA LEU A 328 -18.78 -4.08 -1.82
C LEU A 328 -20.09 -4.86 -1.86
N ILE A 329 -20.65 -5.22 -0.71
CA ILE A 329 -21.91 -5.98 -0.62
C ILE A 329 -23.08 -5.14 -1.16
N THR A 330 -23.20 -3.89 -0.73
CA THR A 330 -24.31 -3.01 -1.16
C THR A 330 -24.26 -2.70 -2.65
N GLN A 331 -23.07 -2.60 -3.23
CA GLN A 331 -22.87 -2.37 -4.66
C GLN A 331 -22.74 -3.68 -5.47
N LYS A 332 -23.01 -4.85 -4.86
CA LYS A 332 -22.92 -6.16 -5.50
C LYS A 332 -21.57 -6.39 -6.22
N PHE A 333 -20.48 -6.02 -5.56
CA PHE A 333 -19.10 -6.13 -6.04
C PHE A 333 -18.81 -5.32 -7.31
N LYS A 334 -19.60 -4.27 -7.57
CA LYS A 334 -19.35 -3.28 -8.63
C LYS A 334 -18.96 -1.94 -8.00
N MET A 335 -17.67 -1.61 -7.99
CA MET A 335 -17.21 -0.33 -7.46
C MET A 335 -17.08 0.70 -8.57
N GLY A 336 -17.91 1.74 -8.51
CA GLY A 336 -17.83 2.88 -9.43
C GLY A 336 -17.34 4.15 -8.74
N PHE A 337 -17.26 5.23 -9.52
CA PHE A 337 -16.76 6.53 -9.08
C PHE A 337 -17.43 7.08 -7.82
N ARG A 338 -18.72 6.79 -7.59
CA ARG A 338 -19.46 7.25 -6.39
C ARG A 338 -18.86 6.67 -5.11
N SER A 339 -18.65 5.36 -5.08
CA SER A 339 -17.99 4.69 -3.95
C SER A 339 -16.56 5.18 -3.79
N GLY A 340 -15.88 5.47 -4.92
CA GLY A 340 -14.54 6.03 -4.90
C GLY A 340 -14.44 7.41 -4.25
N TYR A 341 -15.30 8.36 -4.64
CA TYR A 341 -15.37 9.67 -4.00
C TYR A 341 -15.75 9.59 -2.52
N PHE A 342 -16.63 8.67 -2.16
CA PHE A 342 -16.99 8.43 -0.76
C PHE A 342 -15.78 7.99 0.07
N LEU A 343 -15.02 7.00 -0.40
CA LEU A 343 -13.82 6.50 0.30
C LEU A 343 -12.73 7.58 0.42
N VAL A 344 -12.43 8.29 -0.67
CA VAL A 344 -11.46 9.41 -0.63
C VAL A 344 -11.95 10.52 0.30
N GLY A 345 -13.25 10.81 0.31
CA GLY A 345 -13.86 11.77 1.22
C GLY A 345 -13.70 11.37 2.69
N LEU A 346 -13.87 10.09 3.03
CA LEU A 346 -13.60 9.57 4.37
C LEU A 346 -12.13 9.74 4.78
N TYR A 347 -11.19 9.53 3.85
CA TYR A 347 -9.77 9.78 4.13
C TYR A 347 -9.49 11.25 4.42
N VAL A 348 -10.05 12.17 3.62
CA VAL A 348 -9.91 13.61 3.84
C VAL A 348 -10.48 14.00 5.21
N LEU A 349 -11.65 13.46 5.58
CA LEU A 349 -12.23 13.68 6.91
C LEU A 349 -11.33 13.15 8.04
N TYR A 350 -10.75 11.96 7.86
CA TYR A 350 -9.78 11.38 8.80
C TYR A 350 -8.54 12.26 8.96
N VAL A 351 -7.96 12.77 7.86
CA VAL A 351 -6.80 13.67 7.91
C VAL A 351 -7.17 14.98 8.60
N CYS A 352 -8.32 15.59 8.28
CA CYS A 352 -8.80 16.80 8.95
C CYS A 352 -8.99 16.58 10.46
N TYR A 353 -9.60 15.45 10.86
CA TYR A 353 -9.77 15.09 12.27
C TYR A 353 -8.42 14.89 12.97
N SER A 354 -7.48 14.20 12.31
CA SER A 354 -6.14 13.95 12.86
C SER A 354 -5.34 15.24 13.03
N ILE A 355 -5.43 16.15 12.06
CA ILE A 355 -4.81 17.49 12.14
C ILE A 355 -5.45 18.29 13.28
N TYR A 356 -6.78 18.30 13.37
CA TYR A 356 -7.50 19.01 14.41
C TYR A 356 -7.11 18.51 15.81
N GLY A 357 -7.10 17.19 16.05
CA GLY A 357 -6.71 16.61 17.33
C GLY A 357 -5.25 16.90 17.71
N ALA A 358 -4.35 17.00 16.73
CA ALA A 358 -2.95 17.34 16.98
C ALA A 358 -2.74 18.82 17.36
N TYR A 359 -3.53 19.75 16.83
CA TYR A 359 -3.45 21.17 17.19
C TYR A 359 -4.30 21.54 18.42
N TYR A 360 -5.35 20.76 18.71
CA TYR A 360 -6.28 20.99 19.82
C TYR A 360 -6.43 19.74 20.71
N PRO A 361 -5.38 19.33 21.46
CA PRO A 361 -5.38 18.11 22.25
C PRO A 361 -6.38 18.11 23.43
N GLU A 362 -6.91 19.27 23.83
CA GLU A 362 -8.00 19.37 24.83
C GLU A 362 -9.41 19.23 24.24
N ALA A 363 -9.54 19.13 22.91
CA ALA A 363 -10.83 18.85 22.29
C ALA A 363 -11.20 17.38 22.47
N TRP A 364 -12.48 17.10 22.72
CA TRP A 364 -13.06 15.77 22.96
C TRP A 364 -12.46 14.70 22.04
N THR A 365 -11.83 13.69 22.64
CA THR A 365 -11.33 12.53 21.91
C THR A 365 -12.51 11.65 21.45
N LEU A 366 -12.28 10.77 20.46
CA LEU A 366 -13.26 9.75 20.09
C LEU A 366 -13.65 8.87 21.30
N GLY A 367 -12.71 8.66 22.24
CA GLY A 367 -12.95 7.99 23.53
C GLY A 367 -13.92 8.77 24.40
N ASP A 368 -13.78 10.09 24.50
CA ASP A 368 -14.69 10.97 25.25
C ASP A 368 -16.08 11.02 24.62
N LEU A 369 -16.17 11.05 23.29
CA LEU A 369 -17.43 10.98 22.54
C LEU A 369 -18.17 9.65 22.74
N LEU A 370 -17.44 8.52 22.71
CA LEU A 370 -18.01 7.21 22.97
C LEU A 370 -18.39 7.01 24.45
N ALA A 371 -17.59 7.54 25.39
CA ALA A 371 -17.90 7.54 26.81
C ALA A 371 -19.13 8.41 27.14
N TYR A 372 -19.24 9.58 26.50
CA TYR A 372 -20.39 10.46 26.62
C TYR A 372 -21.65 9.84 26.00
N GLY A 373 -21.53 9.19 24.84
CA GLY A 373 -22.62 8.42 24.24
C GLY A 373 -23.10 7.26 25.13
N GLY A 374 -22.16 6.58 25.80
CA GLY A 374 -22.46 5.54 26.80
C GLY A 374 -23.15 6.10 28.06
N GLN A 375 -22.75 7.28 28.54
CA GLN A 375 -23.44 7.96 29.65
C GLN A 375 -24.86 8.39 29.27
N VAL A 376 -25.08 8.90 28.05
CA VAL A 376 -26.42 9.29 27.58
C VAL A 376 -27.35 8.08 27.43
N LEU A 377 -26.84 6.92 26.98
CA LEU A 377 -27.61 5.68 26.91
C LEU A 377 -27.91 5.08 28.29
N GLY A 378 -27.02 5.24 29.26
CA GLY A 378 -27.23 4.83 30.66
C GLY A 378 -28.21 5.70 31.44
N VAL A 379 -28.56 6.89 30.93
CA VAL A 379 -29.58 7.79 31.52
C VAL A 379 -30.98 7.53 30.92
N ILE A 380 -31.06 6.74 29.84
CA ILE A 380 -32.32 6.36 29.16
C ILE A 380 -32.80 4.94 29.57
N GLN A 381 -32.01 4.22 30.38
CA GLN A 381 -32.46 3.05 31.15
C GLN A 381 -32.86 3.46 32.56
#